data_AF-A0A318SEV6-F1
#
_entry.id   AF-A0A318SEV6-F1
#
_cell.length_a   1.000
_cell.length_b   1.000
_cell.length_c   1.000
_cell.angle_alpha   90.00
_cell.angle_beta   90.00
_cell.angle_gamma   90.00
#
_symmetry.space_group_name_H-M   'P 1'
#
loop_
_entity.id
_entity.type
_entity.pdbx_description
1 polymer ?
#
loop_
_entity_poly.entity_id
_entity_poly.type
_entity_poly.pdbx_seq_one_letter_code
_entity_poly.pdbx_strand_id
1 'polypeptide(L)'
;MTTPAPRHSVPSDVAATGVIVALGLPKEVASALAVPGGVPAEDLHVTLAYLGTTVQLGDSRLEAVRESVAKLAEHTPALAGRVTGIGRFSREDGLDVAYISVDAPELPAFREALLCELAEGAGLETDSRYGFTPHVTLAFVGADEDHPYDRVEPLSFAFDTLEVWAGPRRDAFSLRLGDGAPTACETTQAAEDTAGSVSLGALQAVVSDWLPSFVSVLSAERGRQRVKRVAEGLDDLHTRLLAAHLASPARAASGASPEAALLARASRVRSVETDLGLILGTAARDLQQALTDVTEDALGRHVRDALKPLLAWAAVADERDGD
;
A
#
# COMPACT_ATOMS: atom_id res chain seq x y z
N MET A 1 -43.56 14.08 -3.29
CA MET A 1 -42.45 13.11 -3.49
C MET A 1 -41.90 13.38 -4.86
N THR A 2 -40.80 14.12 -4.94
CA THR A 2 -40.12 14.45 -6.19
C THR A 2 -39.41 13.20 -6.68
N THR A 3 -39.72 12.73 -7.88
CA THR A 3 -39.02 11.61 -8.52
C THR A 3 -37.55 11.99 -8.66
N PRO A 4 -36.58 11.19 -8.18
CA PRO A 4 -35.17 11.50 -8.38
C PRO A 4 -34.83 11.56 -9.88
N ALA A 5 -33.98 12.52 -10.25
CA ALA A 5 -33.49 12.73 -11.62
C ALA A 5 -32.77 11.47 -12.16
N PRO A 6 -32.73 11.28 -13.50
CA PRO A 6 -32.15 10.08 -14.11
C PRO A 6 -30.64 10.04 -13.87
N ARG A 7 -30.22 9.08 -13.04
CA ARG A 7 -28.81 8.74 -12.86
C ARG A 7 -28.41 7.69 -13.88
N HIS A 8 -27.13 7.68 -14.22
CA HIS A 8 -26.58 6.72 -15.17
C HIS A 8 -25.56 5.80 -14.49
N SER A 9 -25.59 4.53 -14.88
CA SER A 9 -24.54 3.54 -14.60
C SER A 9 -23.32 3.80 -15.48
N VAL A 10 -22.27 2.99 -15.33
CA VAL A 10 -21.08 3.02 -16.21
C VAL A 10 -21.51 3.02 -17.69
N PRO A 11 -20.93 3.89 -18.55
CA PRO A 11 -21.20 3.88 -19.98
C PRO A 11 -21.05 2.47 -20.57
N SER A 12 -22.05 2.05 -21.36
CA SER A 12 -22.20 0.65 -21.79
C SER A 12 -21.05 0.14 -22.68
N ASP A 13 -20.41 1.03 -23.42
CA ASP A 13 -19.25 0.74 -24.28
C ASP A 13 -17.99 0.41 -23.46
N VAL A 14 -17.74 1.18 -22.40
CA VAL A 14 -16.66 0.95 -21.44
C VAL A 14 -16.94 -0.33 -20.64
N ALA A 15 -18.17 -0.51 -20.17
CA ALA A 15 -18.57 -1.72 -19.44
C ALA A 15 -18.46 -3.01 -20.28
N ALA A 16 -18.66 -2.92 -21.61
CA ALA A 16 -18.64 -4.07 -22.50
C ALA A 16 -17.24 -4.59 -22.82
N THR A 17 -16.22 -3.72 -22.83
CA THR A 17 -14.88 -4.08 -23.32
C THR A 17 -13.73 -3.64 -22.44
N GLY A 18 -13.96 -2.77 -21.46
CA GLY A 18 -12.93 -2.25 -20.57
C GLY A 18 -12.27 -3.35 -19.75
N VAL A 19 -10.99 -3.17 -19.47
CA VAL A 19 -10.19 -4.03 -18.62
C VAL A 19 -9.67 -3.22 -17.45
N ILE A 20 -10.05 -3.62 -16.24
CA ILE A 20 -9.58 -3.00 -14.99
C ILE A 20 -9.08 -4.04 -14.01
N VAL A 21 -8.19 -3.60 -13.12
CA VAL A 21 -7.93 -4.26 -11.84
C VAL A 21 -8.54 -3.40 -10.75
N ALA A 22 -9.30 -4.02 -9.86
CA ALA A 22 -10.09 -3.33 -8.86
C ALA A 22 -10.10 -4.07 -7.52
N LEU A 23 -10.37 -3.35 -6.44
CA LEU A 23 -10.76 -3.94 -5.17
C LEU A 23 -12.28 -4.02 -5.10
N GLY A 24 -12.80 -5.22 -4.87
CA GLY A 24 -14.22 -5.46 -4.64
C GLY A 24 -14.61 -5.01 -3.23
N LEU A 25 -15.80 -4.40 -3.09
CA LEU A 25 -16.32 -4.04 -1.77
C LEU A 25 -17.02 -5.23 -1.12
N PRO A 26 -16.94 -5.39 0.21
CA PRO A 26 -17.79 -6.33 0.94
C PRO A 26 -19.26 -6.07 0.61
N LYS A 27 -20.04 -7.14 0.44
CA LYS A 27 -21.42 -7.06 -0.04
C LYS A 27 -22.29 -6.12 0.79
N GLU A 28 -22.11 -6.12 2.11
CA GLU A 28 -22.84 -5.28 3.06
C GLU A 28 -22.50 -3.80 2.86
N VAL A 29 -21.23 -3.49 2.63
CA VAL A 29 -20.73 -2.13 2.35
C VAL A 29 -21.25 -1.65 1.00
N ALA A 30 -21.11 -2.46 -0.04
CA ALA A 30 -21.60 -2.15 -1.37
C ALA A 30 -23.12 -1.90 -1.38
N SER A 31 -23.88 -2.74 -0.68
CA SER A 31 -25.33 -2.58 -0.55
C SER A 31 -25.72 -1.30 0.20
N ALA A 32 -24.94 -0.91 1.21
CA ALA A 32 -25.17 0.32 1.97
C ALA A 32 -24.84 1.58 1.16
N LEU A 33 -23.87 1.51 0.26
CA LEU A 33 -23.43 2.65 -0.56
C LEU A 33 -24.23 2.81 -1.85
N ALA A 34 -24.80 1.73 -2.39
CA ALA A 34 -25.55 1.76 -3.65
C ALA A 34 -26.72 2.76 -3.62
N VAL A 35 -26.91 3.47 -4.73
CA VAL A 35 -27.96 4.48 -4.85
C VAL A 35 -28.92 4.16 -6.00
N PRO A 36 -30.22 4.49 -5.89
CA PRO A 36 -31.17 4.27 -6.97
C PRO A 36 -30.72 4.93 -8.27
N GLY A 37 -30.72 4.18 -9.37
CA GLY A 37 -30.29 4.64 -10.70
C GLY A 37 -28.77 4.81 -10.88
N GLY A 38 -27.96 4.55 -9.85
CA GLY A 38 -26.52 4.60 -9.93
C GLY A 38 -25.90 3.29 -10.43
N VAL A 39 -24.61 3.12 -10.13
CA VAL A 39 -23.87 1.88 -10.32
C VAL A 39 -24.48 0.80 -9.41
N PRO A 40 -24.77 -0.42 -9.93
CA PRO A 40 -25.25 -1.54 -9.13
C PRO A 40 -24.30 -1.88 -7.98
N ALA A 41 -24.83 -2.39 -6.87
CA ALA A 41 -24.02 -2.72 -5.69
C ALA A 41 -22.89 -3.71 -6.04
N GLU A 42 -23.19 -4.73 -6.85
CA GLU A 42 -22.22 -5.71 -7.34
C GLU A 42 -21.14 -5.13 -8.26
N ASP A 43 -21.36 -3.94 -8.81
CA ASP A 43 -20.41 -3.23 -9.67
C ASP A 43 -19.68 -2.10 -8.92
N LEU A 44 -19.95 -1.89 -7.62
CA LEU A 44 -19.21 -0.91 -6.81
C LEU A 44 -17.83 -1.44 -6.43
N HIS A 45 -16.79 -0.68 -6.77
CA HIS A 45 -15.40 -1.08 -6.61
C HIS A 45 -14.48 0.13 -6.48
N VAL A 46 -13.24 -0.10 -6.05
CA VAL A 46 -12.15 0.86 -6.16
C VAL A 46 -11.25 0.46 -7.32
N THR A 47 -11.23 1.25 -8.39
CA THR A 47 -10.35 0.99 -9.54
C THR A 47 -8.89 1.26 -9.16
N LEU A 48 -8.00 0.29 -9.35
CA LEU A 48 -6.56 0.43 -9.10
C LEU A 48 -5.81 0.79 -10.39
N ALA A 49 -6.20 0.14 -11.48
CA ALA A 49 -5.61 0.32 -12.80
C ALA A 49 -6.66 0.09 -13.91
N TYR A 50 -6.67 0.98 -14.89
CA TYR A 50 -7.34 0.77 -16.17
C TYR A 50 -6.30 0.35 -17.20
N LEU A 51 -6.50 -0.80 -17.83
CA LEU A 51 -5.53 -1.44 -18.71
C LEU A 51 -5.89 -1.29 -20.20
N GLY A 52 -6.99 -0.60 -20.53
CA GLY A 52 -7.50 -0.49 -21.89
C GLY A 52 -8.69 -1.41 -22.12
N THR A 53 -8.77 -2.00 -23.31
CA THR A 53 -9.90 -2.87 -23.72
C THR A 53 -9.44 -4.30 -23.99
N THR A 54 -10.39 -5.24 -23.93
CA THR A 54 -10.14 -6.66 -24.24
C THR A 54 -9.53 -6.86 -25.63
N VAL A 55 -9.94 -6.04 -26.60
CA VAL A 55 -9.41 -6.05 -27.98
C VAL A 55 -7.95 -5.59 -28.03
N GLN A 56 -7.58 -4.56 -27.25
CA GLN A 56 -6.21 -4.04 -27.21
C GLN A 56 -5.23 -5.00 -26.52
N LEU A 57 -5.70 -5.73 -25.51
CA LEU A 57 -4.86 -6.66 -24.75
C LEU A 57 -4.71 -8.00 -25.47
N GLY A 58 -5.82 -8.55 -25.99
CA GLY A 58 -5.88 -9.92 -26.50
C GLY A 58 -5.80 -10.96 -25.38
N ASP A 59 -6.18 -12.20 -25.71
CA ASP A 59 -6.36 -13.27 -24.71
C ASP A 59 -5.07 -13.61 -23.94
N SER A 60 -3.94 -13.66 -24.65
CA SER A 60 -2.66 -14.02 -24.02
C SER A 60 -2.22 -13.01 -22.96
N ARG A 61 -2.43 -11.71 -23.19
CA ARG A 61 -2.09 -10.67 -22.22
C ARG A 61 -3.12 -10.58 -21.10
N LEU A 62 -4.40 -10.83 -21.40
CA LEU A 62 -5.43 -10.96 -20.38
C LEU A 62 -5.13 -12.09 -19.39
N GLU A 63 -4.62 -13.22 -19.88
CA GLU A 63 -4.21 -14.31 -18.98
C GLU A 63 -3.00 -13.92 -18.13
N ALA A 64 -1.98 -13.28 -18.73
CA ALA A 64 -0.84 -12.77 -17.97
C ALA A 64 -1.25 -11.77 -16.87
N VAL A 65 -2.24 -10.90 -17.14
CA VAL A 65 -2.82 -10.01 -16.12
C VAL A 65 -3.42 -10.81 -14.97
N ARG A 66 -4.17 -11.88 -15.26
CA ARG A 66 -4.77 -12.73 -14.22
C ARG A 66 -3.71 -13.42 -13.38
N GLU A 67 -2.67 -13.95 -14.00
CA GLU A 67 -1.56 -14.60 -13.30
C GLU A 67 -0.82 -13.62 -12.39
N SER A 68 -0.49 -12.41 -12.87
CA SER A 68 0.13 -11.35 -12.04
C SER A 68 -0.75 -10.98 -10.85
N VAL A 69 -2.05 -10.78 -11.07
CA VAL A 69 -3.00 -10.40 -10.03
C VAL A 69 -3.19 -11.53 -9.01
N ALA A 70 -3.29 -12.78 -9.45
CA ALA A 70 -3.37 -13.95 -8.59
C ALA A 70 -2.12 -14.08 -7.69
N LYS A 71 -0.93 -13.97 -8.30
CA LYS A 71 0.35 -14.02 -7.59
C LYS A 71 0.44 -12.95 -6.49
N LEU A 72 0.01 -11.73 -6.77
CA LEU A 72 -0.01 -10.65 -5.78
C LEU A 72 -1.02 -10.94 -4.66
N ALA A 73 -2.23 -11.38 -5.01
CA ALA A 73 -3.28 -11.68 -4.04
C ALA A 73 -2.87 -12.78 -3.05
N GLU A 74 -2.17 -13.82 -3.50
CA GLU A 74 -1.68 -14.93 -2.66
C GLU A 74 -0.78 -14.48 -1.50
N HIS A 75 -0.08 -13.36 -1.65
CA HIS A 75 0.90 -12.84 -0.69
C HIS A 75 0.42 -11.60 0.05
N THR A 76 -0.77 -11.10 -0.27
CA THR A 76 -1.28 -9.84 0.28
C THR A 76 -2.36 -10.11 1.34
N PRO A 77 -2.22 -9.58 2.57
CA PRO A 77 -3.32 -9.62 3.53
C PRO A 77 -4.50 -8.74 3.08
N ALA A 78 -5.67 -8.97 3.66
CA ALA A 78 -6.82 -8.09 3.49
C ALA A 78 -6.46 -6.65 3.90
N LEU A 79 -6.90 -5.67 3.10
CA LEU A 79 -6.55 -4.26 3.30
C LEU A 79 -7.64 -3.55 4.09
N ALA A 80 -7.26 -2.86 5.17
CA ALA A 80 -8.20 -2.04 5.93
C ALA A 80 -8.63 -0.81 5.11
N GLY A 81 -9.94 -0.60 4.99
CA GLY A 81 -10.54 0.51 4.27
C GLY A 81 -11.57 1.24 5.12
N ARG A 82 -11.73 2.53 4.87
CA ARG A 82 -12.74 3.36 5.50
C ARG A 82 -13.34 4.35 4.50
N VAL A 83 -14.65 4.47 4.49
CA VAL A 83 -15.34 5.56 3.80
C VAL A 83 -15.17 6.84 4.61
N THR A 84 -14.70 7.93 3.98
CA THR A 84 -14.39 9.18 4.70
C THR A 84 -15.03 10.44 4.13
N GLY A 85 -15.51 10.41 2.89
CA GLY A 85 -16.08 11.60 2.27
C GLY A 85 -16.81 11.33 0.96
N ILE A 86 -17.41 12.39 0.44
CA ILE A 86 -18.06 12.43 -0.87
C ILE A 86 -17.24 13.35 -1.78
N GLY A 87 -17.29 13.11 -3.08
CA GLY A 87 -16.60 13.93 -4.05
C GLY A 87 -17.23 13.89 -5.43
N ARG A 88 -16.75 14.79 -6.28
CA ARG A 88 -17.22 14.94 -7.66
C ARG A 88 -16.07 15.34 -8.56
N PHE A 89 -16.01 14.77 -9.75
CA PHE A 89 -15.11 15.25 -10.82
C PHE A 89 -15.83 15.25 -12.16
N SER A 90 -15.43 16.18 -13.04
CA SER A 90 -16.03 16.32 -14.37
C SER A 90 -15.35 15.45 -15.40
N ARG A 91 -16.14 14.91 -16.34
CA ARG A 91 -15.64 14.19 -17.51
C ARG A 91 -15.85 15.03 -18.77
N GLU A 92 -15.07 14.71 -19.79
CA GLU A 92 -15.10 15.40 -21.08
C GLU A 92 -16.40 15.16 -21.87
N ASP A 93 -17.18 14.12 -21.50
CA ASP A 93 -18.47 13.79 -22.10
C ASP A 93 -19.64 14.63 -21.54
N GLY A 94 -19.35 15.57 -20.63
CA GLY A 94 -20.33 16.48 -20.05
C GLY A 94 -21.13 15.90 -18.87
N LEU A 95 -20.83 14.67 -18.46
CA LEU A 95 -21.31 14.10 -17.20
C LEU A 95 -20.25 14.24 -16.12
N ASP A 96 -20.70 14.38 -14.88
CA ASP A 96 -19.84 14.35 -13.72
C ASP A 96 -19.95 12.99 -13.02
N VAL A 97 -18.87 12.57 -12.38
CA VAL A 97 -18.83 11.38 -11.56
C VAL A 97 -19.03 11.77 -10.11
N ALA A 98 -20.09 11.25 -9.50
CA ALA A 98 -20.31 11.30 -8.06
C ALA A 98 -19.67 10.07 -7.41
N TYR A 99 -18.80 10.28 -6.44
CA TYR A 99 -18.02 9.22 -5.82
C TYR A 99 -17.91 9.34 -4.30
N ILE A 100 -17.59 8.21 -3.66
CA ILE A 100 -17.20 8.14 -2.25
C ILE A 100 -15.69 7.98 -2.14
N SER A 101 -15.05 8.81 -1.31
CA SER A 101 -13.63 8.71 -1.01
C SER A 101 -13.36 7.54 -0.08
N VAL A 102 -12.33 6.77 -0.40
CA VAL A 102 -11.83 5.68 0.44
C VAL A 102 -10.49 6.06 1.03
N ASP A 103 -10.38 5.94 2.35
CA ASP A 103 -9.16 6.05 3.11
C ASP A 103 -8.66 4.64 3.44
N ALA A 104 -7.48 4.31 2.92
CA ALA A 104 -6.84 3.02 3.13
C ALA A 104 -5.32 3.29 3.12
N PRO A 105 -4.66 3.39 4.28
CA PRO A 105 -3.26 3.82 4.39
C PRO A 105 -2.29 2.98 3.55
N GLU A 106 -2.55 1.69 3.43
CA GLU A 106 -1.70 0.72 2.70
C GLU A 106 -1.93 0.74 1.18
N LEU A 107 -3.04 1.35 0.73
CA LEU A 107 -3.50 1.26 -0.65
C LEU A 107 -2.55 1.89 -1.68
N PRO A 108 -1.88 3.04 -1.43
CA PRO A 108 -0.89 3.56 -2.36
C PRO A 108 0.27 2.60 -2.62
N ALA A 109 0.85 2.02 -1.55
CA ALA A 109 1.95 1.08 -1.68
C ALA A 109 1.51 -0.22 -2.35
N PHE A 110 0.33 -0.73 -2.00
CA PHE A 110 -0.27 -1.89 -2.65
C PHE A 110 -0.50 -1.66 -4.14
N ARG A 111 -1.00 -0.49 -4.53
CA ARG A 111 -1.19 -0.13 -5.94
C ARG A 111 0.13 -0.13 -6.68
N GLU A 112 1.19 0.48 -6.15
CA GLU A 112 2.50 0.47 -6.81
C GLU A 112 3.04 -0.95 -6.99
N ALA A 113 2.90 -1.82 -5.99
CA ALA A 113 3.28 -3.23 -6.12
C ALA A 113 2.49 -3.94 -7.23
N LEU A 114 1.18 -3.69 -7.34
CA LEU A 114 0.36 -4.18 -8.45
C LEU A 114 0.87 -3.69 -9.81
N LEU A 115 1.21 -2.41 -9.93
CA LEU A 115 1.73 -1.85 -11.18
C LEU A 115 3.05 -2.52 -11.59
N CYS A 116 3.95 -2.77 -10.63
CA CYS A 116 5.18 -3.52 -10.88
C CYS A 116 4.89 -4.95 -11.36
N GLU A 117 4.00 -5.68 -10.69
CA GLU A 117 3.64 -7.06 -11.09
C GLU A 117 2.98 -7.14 -12.47
N LEU A 118 2.18 -6.13 -12.85
CA LEU A 118 1.58 -6.02 -14.18
C LEU A 118 2.63 -5.66 -15.25
N ALA A 119 3.59 -4.79 -14.93
CA ALA A 119 4.68 -4.45 -15.83
C ALA A 119 5.59 -5.66 -16.10
N GLU A 120 5.96 -6.40 -15.04
CA GLU A 120 6.83 -7.58 -15.15
C GLU A 120 6.14 -8.77 -15.79
N GLY A 121 4.91 -9.09 -15.37
CA GLY A 121 4.21 -10.29 -15.82
C GLY A 121 3.44 -10.13 -17.13
N ALA A 122 2.86 -8.95 -17.39
CA ALA A 122 2.02 -8.70 -18.56
C ALA A 122 2.61 -7.68 -19.55
N GLY A 123 3.73 -7.04 -19.22
CA GLY A 123 4.33 -5.99 -20.05
C GLY A 123 3.44 -4.74 -20.16
N LEU A 124 2.64 -4.47 -19.12
CA LEU A 124 1.70 -3.36 -19.09
C LEU A 124 2.20 -2.23 -18.20
N GLU A 125 2.53 -1.10 -18.82
CA GLU A 125 2.77 0.15 -18.11
C GLU A 125 1.45 0.93 -18.00
N THR A 126 1.10 1.39 -16.80
CA THR A 126 -0.06 2.24 -16.63
C THR A 126 0.23 3.68 -17.00
N ASP A 127 -0.79 4.33 -17.53
CA ASP A 127 -0.79 5.73 -17.85
C ASP A 127 -0.64 6.61 -16.61
N SER A 128 0.42 7.43 -16.57
CA SER A 128 0.73 8.36 -15.47
C SER A 128 0.09 9.73 -15.61
N ARG A 129 -0.78 9.94 -16.62
CA ARG A 129 -1.44 11.23 -16.88
C ARG A 129 -2.38 11.68 -15.76
N TYR A 130 -2.91 10.76 -14.96
CA TYR A 130 -3.86 11.06 -13.88
C TYR A 130 -3.33 10.56 -12.54
N GLY A 131 -3.43 11.41 -11.51
CA GLY A 131 -3.14 11.02 -10.15
C GLY A 131 -4.13 9.96 -9.64
N PHE A 132 -3.67 9.09 -8.76
CA PHE A 132 -4.53 8.11 -8.10
C PHE A 132 -5.23 8.73 -6.89
N THR A 133 -6.55 8.77 -6.93
CA THR A 133 -7.39 9.12 -5.76
C THR A 133 -8.30 7.92 -5.50
N PRO A 134 -8.18 7.21 -4.37
CA PRO A 134 -9.02 6.05 -4.09
C PRO A 134 -10.49 6.45 -3.94
N HIS A 135 -11.34 5.95 -4.82
CA HIS A 135 -12.77 6.25 -4.78
C HIS A 135 -13.63 5.11 -5.29
N VAL A 136 -14.88 5.10 -4.84
CA VAL A 136 -15.96 4.26 -5.33
C VAL A 136 -16.92 5.14 -6.13
N THR A 137 -17.04 4.89 -7.44
CA THR A 137 -17.99 5.60 -8.28
C THR A 137 -19.42 5.14 -7.98
N LEU A 138 -20.28 6.08 -7.58
CA LEU A 138 -21.68 5.78 -7.25
C LEU A 138 -22.63 5.97 -8.42
N ALA A 139 -22.43 7.05 -9.19
CA ALA A 139 -23.32 7.43 -10.27
C ALA A 139 -22.64 8.43 -11.20
N PHE A 140 -23.11 8.47 -12.43
CA PHE A 140 -22.85 9.57 -13.36
C PHE A 140 -24.06 10.51 -13.32
N VAL A 141 -23.80 11.79 -13.09
CA VAL A 141 -24.80 12.83 -12.84
C VAL A 141 -24.59 14.01 -13.79
N GLY A 142 -25.66 14.72 -14.12
CA GLY A 142 -25.56 15.95 -14.92
C GLY A 142 -24.84 17.08 -14.18
N ALA A 143 -24.28 18.06 -14.90
CA ALA A 143 -23.57 19.21 -14.31
C ALA A 143 -24.39 19.94 -13.22
N ASP A 144 -25.70 20.09 -13.44
CA ASP A 144 -26.62 20.76 -12.50
C ASP A 144 -27.29 19.81 -11.49
N GLU A 145 -26.98 18.50 -11.52
CA GLU A 145 -27.54 17.52 -10.60
C GLU A 145 -26.71 17.39 -9.32
N ASP A 146 -27.42 17.26 -8.19
CA ASP A 146 -26.82 17.11 -6.88
C ASP A 146 -26.10 15.76 -6.70
N HIS A 147 -25.08 15.76 -5.85
CA HIS A 147 -24.45 14.53 -5.41
C HIS A 147 -25.48 13.62 -4.70
N PRO A 148 -25.49 12.28 -4.91
CA PRO A 148 -26.47 11.38 -4.29
C PRO A 148 -26.46 11.35 -2.75
N TYR A 149 -25.37 11.81 -2.15
CA TYR A 149 -25.17 11.95 -0.72
C TYR A 149 -24.87 13.41 -0.38
N ASP A 150 -25.50 13.93 0.67
CA ASP A 150 -25.09 15.19 1.31
C ASP A 150 -23.88 14.97 2.24
N ARG A 151 -23.85 13.80 2.89
CA ARG A 151 -22.78 13.33 3.77
C ARG A 151 -22.83 11.81 3.83
N VAL A 152 -21.67 11.19 4.04
CA VAL A 152 -21.56 9.77 4.34
C VAL A 152 -21.05 9.59 5.77
N GLU A 153 -21.62 8.65 6.51
CA GLU A 153 -21.09 8.29 7.82
C GLU A 153 -19.85 7.42 7.65
N PRO A 154 -18.81 7.58 8.49
CA PRO A 154 -17.64 6.73 8.43
C PRO A 154 -18.01 5.26 8.59
N LEU A 155 -17.60 4.45 7.62
CA LEU A 155 -17.81 3.01 7.60
C LEU A 155 -16.47 2.33 7.36
N SER A 156 -16.01 1.57 8.36
CA SER A 156 -14.79 0.76 8.27
C SER A 156 -15.11 -0.62 7.76
N PHE A 157 -14.22 -1.18 6.95
CA PHE A 157 -14.34 -2.50 6.35
C PHE A 157 -12.96 -3.02 5.94
N ALA A 158 -12.90 -4.26 5.48
CA ALA A 158 -11.69 -4.85 4.90
C ALA A 158 -11.96 -5.20 3.44
N PHE A 159 -11.02 -4.88 2.56
CA PHE A 159 -10.97 -5.44 1.22
C PHE A 159 -10.36 -6.84 1.32
N ASP A 160 -11.14 -7.86 1.00
CA ASP A 160 -10.71 -9.26 0.99
C ASP A 160 -10.64 -9.84 -0.43
N THR A 161 -11.01 -9.06 -1.45
CA THR A 161 -10.99 -9.49 -2.86
C THR A 161 -10.32 -8.46 -3.77
N LEU A 162 -9.35 -8.95 -4.54
CA LEU A 162 -8.75 -8.27 -5.68
C LEU A 162 -9.33 -8.86 -6.95
N GLU A 163 -9.74 -8.03 -7.91
CA GLU A 163 -10.52 -8.48 -9.04
C GLU A 163 -9.96 -8.00 -10.38
N VAL A 164 -10.03 -8.87 -11.39
CA VAL A 164 -9.78 -8.53 -12.80
C VAL A 164 -11.10 -8.53 -13.54
N TRP A 165 -11.46 -7.38 -14.09
CA TRP A 165 -12.68 -7.22 -14.88
C TRP A 165 -12.29 -7.08 -16.34
N ALA A 166 -12.90 -7.88 -17.20
CA ALA A 166 -12.68 -7.85 -18.65
C ALA A 166 -14.03 -7.92 -19.36
N GLY A 167 -14.57 -6.76 -19.74
CA GLY A 167 -15.96 -6.67 -20.21
C GLY A 167 -16.94 -7.20 -19.16
N PRO A 168 -17.78 -8.20 -19.46
CA PRO A 168 -18.70 -8.80 -18.48
C PRO A 168 -18.03 -9.82 -17.54
N ARG A 169 -16.81 -10.25 -17.85
CA ARG A 169 -16.13 -11.27 -17.04
C ARG A 169 -15.51 -10.63 -15.80
N ARG A 170 -15.70 -11.29 -14.66
CA ARG A 170 -15.18 -10.92 -13.34
C ARG A 170 -14.42 -12.12 -12.79
N ASP A 171 -13.15 -11.94 -12.47
CA ASP A 171 -12.35 -12.96 -11.80
C ASP A 171 -11.84 -12.37 -10.50
N ALA A 172 -12.29 -12.95 -9.39
CA ALA A 172 -11.98 -12.49 -8.04
C ALA A 172 -10.93 -13.41 -7.40
N PHE A 173 -9.95 -12.78 -6.76
CA PHE A 173 -8.83 -13.42 -6.07
C PHE A 173 -8.88 -13.00 -4.61
N SER A 174 -9.01 -13.97 -3.71
CA SER A 174 -9.04 -13.69 -2.27
C SER A 174 -7.69 -13.19 -1.80
N LEU A 175 -7.69 -12.05 -1.14
CA LEU A 175 -6.60 -11.60 -0.29
C LEU A 175 -6.61 -12.47 0.98
N ARG A 176 -5.45 -12.71 1.57
CA ARG A 176 -5.39 -13.54 2.78
C ARG A 176 -6.16 -12.86 3.90
N LEU A 177 -7.19 -13.52 4.42
CA LEU A 177 -7.77 -13.20 5.72
C LEU A 177 -6.66 -13.42 6.75
N GLY A 178 -6.09 -12.33 7.27
CA GLY A 178 -5.18 -12.42 8.39
C GLY A 178 -5.91 -13.02 9.58
N ASP A 179 -5.30 -13.99 10.28
CA ASP A 179 -5.82 -14.60 11.50
C ASP A 179 -5.87 -13.56 12.64
N GLY A 180 -6.73 -12.53 12.56
CA GLY A 180 -7.09 -11.61 13.66
C GLY A 180 -5.95 -11.02 14.50
N ALA A 181 -4.70 -11.14 14.05
CA ALA A 181 -3.55 -10.54 14.69
C ALA A 181 -3.58 -9.09 14.24
N PRO A 182 -3.53 -8.13 15.19
CA PRO A 182 -3.54 -6.74 14.83
C PRO A 182 -2.44 -6.53 13.81
N THR A 183 -2.83 -6.00 12.65
CA THR A 183 -1.87 -5.63 11.63
C THR A 183 -0.84 -4.67 12.24
N ALA A 184 0.34 -4.56 11.64
CA ALA A 184 1.33 -3.57 12.05
C ALA A 184 0.71 -2.16 12.13
N CYS A 185 -0.32 -1.90 11.31
CA CYS A 185 -1.16 -0.70 11.28
C CYS A 185 -2.13 -0.59 12.48
N GLU A 186 -2.85 -1.64 12.86
CA GLU A 186 -3.73 -1.62 14.06
C GLU A 186 -2.94 -1.54 15.37
N THR A 187 -1.73 -2.12 15.39
CA THR A 187 -0.79 -1.98 16.51
C THR A 187 -0.24 -0.55 16.60
N THR A 188 -0.09 0.14 15.46
CA THR A 188 0.27 1.56 15.43
C THR A 188 -0.90 2.46 15.76
N GLN A 189 -2.14 2.18 15.35
CA GLN A 189 -3.33 2.95 15.71
C GLN A 189 -3.63 2.87 17.23
N ALA A 190 -3.44 1.71 17.85
CA ALA A 190 -3.52 1.56 19.32
C ALA A 190 -2.34 2.26 20.04
N ALA A 191 -1.19 2.40 19.38
CA ALA A 191 -0.06 3.20 19.87
C ALA A 191 -0.23 4.71 19.61
N GLU A 192 -1.02 5.12 18.61
CA GLU A 192 -1.36 6.52 18.31
C GLU A 192 -2.21 7.15 19.41
N ASP A 193 -3.07 6.36 20.08
CA ASP A 193 -3.81 6.80 21.27
C ASP A 193 -2.90 6.95 22.51
N THR A 194 -1.65 6.47 22.44
CA THR A 194 -0.68 6.51 23.54
C THR A 194 0.57 7.30 23.14
N ALA A 195 0.41 8.62 23.00
CA ALA A 195 1.45 9.66 23.02
C ALA A 195 2.93 9.23 22.80
N GLY A 196 3.42 9.46 21.58
CA GLY A 196 4.68 10.19 21.32
C GLY A 196 6.01 9.59 21.77
N SER A 197 6.56 8.69 20.98
CA SER A 197 8.00 8.53 20.71
C SER A 197 8.14 7.67 19.45
N VAL A 198 9.26 7.70 18.72
CA VAL A 198 9.56 6.60 17.81
C VAL A 198 9.73 5.40 18.73
N SER A 199 8.67 4.62 18.99
CA SER A 199 8.82 3.59 20.00
C SER A 199 9.95 2.70 19.51
N LEU A 200 11.01 2.59 20.31
CA LEU A 200 12.10 1.64 20.14
C LEU A 200 11.58 0.28 19.63
N GLY A 201 10.36 -0.08 20.07
CA GLY A 201 9.58 -1.23 19.63
C GLY A 201 9.33 -1.34 18.13
N ALA A 202 9.05 -0.26 17.39
CA ALA A 202 8.77 -0.33 15.95
C ALA A 202 10.03 -0.67 15.12
N LEU A 203 11.14 0.02 15.38
CA LEU A 203 12.42 -0.27 14.72
C LEU A 203 12.95 -1.65 15.16
N GLN A 204 12.84 -1.98 16.45
CA GLN A 204 13.23 -3.28 16.96
C GLN A 204 12.36 -4.41 16.40
N ALA A 205 11.07 -4.18 16.17
CA ALA A 205 10.17 -5.13 15.53
C ALA A 205 10.59 -5.40 14.08
N VAL A 206 10.92 -4.35 13.31
CA VAL A 206 11.43 -4.50 11.94
C VAL A 206 12.70 -5.37 11.90
N VAL A 207 13.68 -5.09 12.78
CA VAL A 207 14.91 -5.90 12.83
C VAL A 207 14.61 -7.34 13.28
N SER A 208 13.71 -7.53 14.24
CA SER A 208 13.38 -8.85 14.79
C SER A 208 12.63 -9.74 13.80
N ASP A 209 11.75 -9.14 12.99
CA ASP A 209 11.02 -9.81 11.90
C ASP A 209 11.94 -10.17 10.73
N TRP A 210 12.79 -9.22 10.32
CA TRP A 210 13.66 -9.38 9.17
C TRP A 210 14.80 -10.39 9.40
N LEU A 211 15.39 -10.40 10.60
CA LEU A 211 16.62 -11.12 10.91
C LEU A 211 16.55 -12.64 10.67
N PRO A 212 15.52 -13.38 11.10
CA PRO A 212 15.42 -14.83 10.87
C PRO A 212 15.42 -15.19 9.38
N SER A 213 14.63 -14.46 8.59
CA SER A 213 14.52 -14.66 7.14
C SER A 213 15.84 -14.39 6.43
N PHE A 214 16.52 -13.30 6.79
CA PHE A 214 17.81 -12.96 6.23
C PHE A 214 18.90 -13.99 6.55
N VAL A 215 18.97 -14.46 7.81
CA VAL A 215 19.92 -15.53 8.20
C VAL A 215 19.63 -16.81 7.41
N SER A 216 18.36 -17.16 7.19
CA SER A 216 17.99 -18.32 6.37
C SER A 216 18.47 -18.19 4.92
N VAL A 217 18.30 -17.01 4.30
CA VAL A 217 18.79 -16.74 2.94
C VAL A 217 20.32 -16.87 2.87
N LEU A 218 21.03 -16.30 3.85
CA LEU A 218 22.49 -16.36 3.87
C LEU A 218 23.03 -17.77 4.12
N SER A 219 22.33 -18.60 4.90
CA SER A 219 22.69 -20.01 5.12
C SER A 219 22.60 -20.83 3.83
N ALA A 220 21.60 -20.56 2.99
CA ALA A 220 21.41 -21.25 1.71
C ALA A 220 22.49 -20.90 0.65
N GLU A 221 23.19 -19.79 0.83
CA GLU A 221 24.12 -19.23 -0.14
C GLU A 221 25.57 -19.43 0.29
N ARG A 222 26.51 -19.50 -0.66
CA ARG A 222 27.94 -19.69 -0.39
C ARG A 222 28.82 -18.76 -1.23
N GLY A 223 30.02 -18.49 -0.71
CA GLY A 223 31.05 -17.71 -1.40
C GLY A 223 30.53 -16.35 -1.88
N ARG A 224 30.76 -16.03 -3.17
CA ARG A 224 30.39 -14.73 -3.75
C ARG A 224 28.90 -14.42 -3.72
N GLN A 225 28.02 -15.44 -3.76
CA GLN A 225 26.58 -15.20 -3.70
C GLN A 225 26.11 -14.80 -2.31
N ARG A 226 26.73 -15.35 -1.27
CA ARG A 226 26.48 -14.91 0.12
C ARG A 226 26.79 -13.42 0.30
N VAL A 227 27.92 -12.97 -0.26
CA VAL A 227 28.33 -11.55 -0.24
C VAL A 227 27.33 -10.66 -0.98
N LYS A 228 26.82 -11.09 -2.13
CA LYS A 228 25.79 -10.38 -2.89
C LYS A 228 24.48 -10.27 -2.08
N ARG A 229 24.04 -11.36 -1.46
CA ARG A 229 22.84 -11.38 -0.62
C ARG A 229 22.95 -10.50 0.62
N VAL A 230 24.16 -10.32 1.17
CA VAL A 230 24.37 -9.36 2.28
C VAL A 230 24.01 -7.95 1.85
N ALA A 231 24.46 -7.50 0.68
CA ALA A 231 24.14 -6.17 0.18
C ALA A 231 22.64 -6.01 -0.07
N GLU A 232 22.03 -6.96 -0.79
CA GLU A 232 20.59 -6.93 -1.11
C GLU A 232 19.72 -6.94 0.15
N GLY A 233 20.07 -7.75 1.16
CA GLY A 233 19.32 -7.80 2.40
C GLY A 233 19.47 -6.55 3.26
N LEU A 234 20.65 -5.93 3.28
CA LEU A 234 20.84 -4.67 4.03
C LEU A 234 20.13 -3.49 3.36
N ASP A 235 20.01 -3.48 2.04
CA ASP A 235 19.20 -2.50 1.30
C ASP A 235 17.69 -2.68 1.58
N ASP A 236 17.22 -3.93 1.64
CA ASP A 236 15.84 -4.24 2.08
C ASP A 236 15.60 -3.77 3.53
N LEU A 237 16.53 -4.07 4.45
CA LEU A 237 16.46 -3.61 5.84
C LEU A 237 16.44 -2.08 5.93
N HIS A 238 17.29 -1.39 5.16
CA HIS A 238 17.32 0.07 5.07
C HIS A 238 15.94 0.63 4.71
N THR A 239 15.32 0.07 3.66
CA THR A 239 14.02 0.50 3.16
C THR A 239 12.93 0.31 4.21
N ARG A 240 12.91 -0.83 4.89
CA ARG A 240 11.93 -1.13 5.95
C ARG A 240 12.06 -0.20 7.15
N LEU A 241 13.30 0.10 7.56
CA LEU A 241 13.56 1.02 8.69
C LEU A 241 13.16 2.46 8.34
N LEU A 242 13.45 2.90 7.12
CA LEU A 242 13.04 4.24 6.66
C LEU A 242 11.51 4.35 6.58
N ALA A 243 10.83 3.30 6.09
CA ALA A 243 9.37 3.24 6.06
C ALA A 243 8.76 3.28 7.48
N ALA A 244 9.31 2.51 8.42
CA ALA A 244 8.86 2.52 9.81
C ALA A 244 9.08 3.89 10.48
N HIS A 245 10.19 4.56 10.18
CA HIS A 245 10.44 5.92 10.65
C HIS A 245 9.44 6.93 10.04
N LEU A 246 9.15 6.83 8.74
CA LEU A 246 8.22 7.72 8.05
C LEU A 246 6.76 7.54 8.49
N ALA A 247 6.38 6.31 8.85
CA ALA A 247 5.06 6.00 9.40
C ALA A 247 4.86 6.58 10.80
N SER A 248 5.93 6.99 11.50
CA SER A 248 5.81 7.60 12.82
C SER A 248 5.22 9.02 12.72
N PRO A 249 4.20 9.36 13.52
CA PRO A 249 3.65 10.71 13.55
C PRO A 249 4.72 11.68 14.03
N ALA A 250 5.05 12.66 13.19
CA ALA A 250 5.88 13.78 13.63
C ALA A 250 5.10 14.53 14.70
N ARG A 251 5.65 14.70 15.91
CA ARG A 251 5.09 15.66 16.88
C ARG A 251 4.97 17.00 16.16
N ALA A 252 3.74 17.46 15.94
CA ALA A 252 3.51 18.82 15.48
C ALA A 252 3.99 19.72 16.63
N ALA A 253 5.05 20.49 16.42
CA ALA A 253 5.38 21.57 17.33
C ALA A 253 4.14 22.47 17.39
N SER A 254 3.49 22.54 18.55
CA SER A 254 2.27 23.31 18.75
C SER A 254 2.53 24.76 18.33
N GLY A 255 1.88 25.21 17.25
CA GLY A 255 2.03 26.57 16.72
C GLY A 255 2.95 26.73 15.50
N ALA A 256 3.52 25.65 14.94
CA ALA A 256 4.27 25.72 13.68
C ALA A 256 3.32 25.84 12.46
N SER A 257 3.73 26.62 11.44
CA SER A 257 3.02 26.64 10.15
C SER A 257 3.15 25.28 9.44
N PRO A 258 2.21 24.92 8.55
CA PRO A 258 2.30 23.69 7.75
C PRO A 258 3.63 23.55 6.98
N GLU A 259 4.15 24.66 6.45
CA GLU A 259 5.44 24.70 5.75
C GLU A 259 6.63 24.42 6.68
N ALA A 260 6.64 25.01 7.87
CA ALA A 260 7.69 24.75 8.87
C ALA A 260 7.65 23.30 9.37
N ALA A 261 6.45 22.73 9.53
CA ALA A 261 6.28 21.32 9.88
C ALA A 261 6.81 20.38 8.80
N LEU A 262 6.56 20.69 7.52
CA LEU A 262 7.09 19.95 6.37
C LEU A 262 8.62 20.03 6.27
N LEU A 263 9.20 21.23 6.44
CA LEU A 263 10.66 21.40 6.42
C LEU A 263 11.35 20.67 7.57
N ALA A 264 10.79 20.72 8.78
CA ALA A 264 11.29 19.97 9.93
C ALA A 264 11.21 18.46 9.69
N ARG A 265 10.10 17.98 9.12
CA ARG A 265 9.94 16.57 8.73
C ARG A 265 10.98 16.16 7.68
N ALA A 266 11.16 16.95 6.62
CA ALA A 266 12.16 16.67 5.59
C ALA A 266 13.60 16.67 6.13
N SER A 267 13.92 17.55 7.09
CA SER A 267 15.23 17.58 7.74
C SER A 267 15.48 16.34 8.60
N ARG A 268 14.47 15.86 9.34
CA ARG A 268 14.56 14.62 10.13
C ARG A 268 14.80 13.41 9.25
N VAL A 269 14.03 13.28 8.16
CA VAL A 269 14.17 12.16 7.21
C VAL A 269 15.58 12.10 6.65
N ARG A 270 16.13 13.23 6.19
CA ARG A 270 17.52 13.30 5.70
C ARG A 270 18.56 12.89 6.75
N SER A 271 18.34 13.29 8.00
CA SER A 271 19.24 12.91 9.10
C SER A 271 19.21 11.40 9.34
N VAL A 272 18.02 10.80 9.39
CA VAL A 272 17.84 9.37 9.60
C VAL A 272 18.39 8.55 8.45
N GLU A 273 18.11 8.96 7.21
CA GLU A 273 18.66 8.31 6.02
C GLU A 273 20.20 8.33 6.02
N THR A 274 20.81 9.45 6.42
CA THR A 274 22.27 9.57 6.54
C THR A 274 22.83 8.62 7.59
N ASP A 275 22.23 8.59 8.78
CA ASP A 275 22.68 7.74 9.89
C ASP A 275 22.52 6.25 9.54
N LEU A 276 21.36 5.86 8.99
CA LEU A 276 21.11 4.48 8.57
C LEU A 276 22.09 4.05 7.48
N GLY A 277 22.36 4.89 6.49
CA GLY A 277 23.34 4.61 5.44
C GLY A 277 24.75 4.37 6.00
N LEU A 278 25.18 5.15 7.00
CA LEU A 278 26.47 4.98 7.66
C LEU A 278 26.54 3.68 8.49
N ILE A 279 25.49 3.40 9.26
CA ILE A 279 25.40 2.23 10.13
C ILE A 279 25.35 0.95 9.30
N LEU A 280 24.42 0.87 8.35
CA LEU A 280 24.25 -0.31 7.50
C LEU A 280 25.42 -0.49 6.53
N GLY A 281 26.02 0.60 6.05
CA GLY A 281 27.26 0.53 5.28
C GLY A 281 28.43 -0.05 6.08
N THR A 282 28.49 0.20 7.39
CA THR A 282 29.49 -0.42 8.28
C THR A 282 29.17 -1.90 8.51
N ALA A 283 27.92 -2.23 8.82
CA ALA A 283 27.48 -3.62 8.96
C ALA A 283 27.74 -4.44 7.67
N ALA A 284 27.52 -3.85 6.50
CA ALA A 284 27.82 -4.47 5.22
C ALA A 284 29.29 -4.86 5.11
N ARG A 285 30.21 -3.94 5.40
CA ARG A 285 31.66 -4.21 5.36
C ARG A 285 32.06 -5.32 6.33
N ASP A 286 31.56 -5.24 7.56
CA ASP A 286 31.86 -6.22 8.61
C ASP A 286 31.37 -7.62 8.23
N LEU A 287 30.15 -7.72 7.68
CA LEU A 287 29.58 -8.98 7.23
C LEU A 287 30.26 -9.52 5.97
N GLN A 288 30.60 -8.67 5.01
CA GLN A 288 31.34 -9.10 3.82
C GLN A 288 32.72 -9.66 4.18
N GLN A 289 33.39 -9.08 5.18
CA GLN A 289 34.68 -9.56 5.67
C GLN A 289 34.54 -10.84 6.50
N ALA A 290 33.54 -10.91 7.39
CA ALA A 290 33.37 -12.02 8.31
C ALA A 290 32.80 -13.28 7.63
N LEU A 291 31.86 -13.16 6.68
CA LEU A 291 31.03 -14.29 6.24
C LEU A 291 31.63 -15.19 5.15
N THR A 292 32.89 -14.95 4.77
CA THR A 292 33.56 -15.72 3.72
C THR A 292 33.82 -17.17 4.13
N ASP A 293 34.12 -17.43 5.41
CA ASP A 293 34.48 -18.78 5.94
C ASP A 293 33.71 -19.17 7.22
N VAL A 294 32.51 -18.62 7.40
CA VAL A 294 31.69 -18.80 8.62
C VAL A 294 30.77 -20.01 8.50
N THR A 295 30.71 -20.80 9.58
CA THR A 295 29.77 -21.93 9.74
C THR A 295 28.34 -21.43 9.90
N GLU A 296 27.36 -22.22 9.47
CA GLU A 296 25.92 -21.89 9.58
C GLU A 296 25.52 -21.56 11.04
N ASP A 297 26.07 -22.29 12.01
CA ASP A 297 25.85 -22.06 13.45
C ASP A 297 26.40 -20.73 13.98
N ALA A 298 27.34 -20.10 13.27
CA ALA A 298 27.95 -18.83 13.65
C ALA A 298 27.38 -17.63 12.88
N LEU A 299 26.73 -17.87 11.74
CA LEU A 299 26.17 -16.85 10.85
C LEU A 299 25.20 -15.90 11.58
N GLY A 300 24.22 -16.46 12.29
CA GLY A 300 23.24 -15.66 13.03
C GLY A 300 23.83 -14.83 14.18
N ARG A 301 24.99 -15.22 14.73
CA ARG A 301 25.72 -14.40 15.71
C ARG A 301 26.42 -13.23 15.04
N HIS A 302 27.15 -13.49 13.95
CA HIS A 302 27.83 -12.44 13.19
C HIS A 302 26.87 -11.37 12.66
N VAL A 303 25.72 -11.77 12.12
CA VAL A 303 24.68 -10.83 11.67
C VAL A 303 24.17 -9.98 12.82
N ARG A 304 23.86 -10.58 13.98
CA ARG A 304 23.41 -9.82 15.16
C ARG A 304 24.47 -8.86 15.67
N ASP A 305 25.73 -9.30 15.71
CA ASP A 305 26.84 -8.47 16.16
C ASP A 305 27.05 -7.25 15.27
N ALA A 306 26.96 -7.43 13.94
CA ALA A 306 27.07 -6.34 12.97
C ALA A 306 25.92 -5.33 13.06
N LEU A 307 24.74 -5.75 13.55
CA LEU A 307 23.56 -4.88 13.71
C LEU A 307 23.45 -4.24 15.10
N LYS A 308 24.35 -4.53 16.05
CA LYS A 308 24.35 -3.86 17.36
C LYS A 308 24.37 -2.33 17.29
N PRO A 309 25.16 -1.70 16.39
CA PRO A 309 25.15 -0.24 16.27
C PRO A 309 23.80 0.33 15.83
N LEU A 310 23.05 -0.41 15.01
CA LEU A 310 21.69 -0.02 14.60
C LEU A 310 20.73 -0.03 15.77
N LEU A 311 20.76 -1.09 16.59
CA LEU A 311 19.92 -1.21 17.78
C LEU A 311 20.28 -0.15 18.84
N ALA A 312 21.57 0.19 18.98
CA ALA A 312 22.04 1.25 19.86
C ALA A 312 21.63 2.64 19.35
N TRP A 313 21.71 2.89 18.05
CA TRP A 313 21.25 4.14 17.42
C TRP A 313 19.75 4.35 17.62
N ALA A 314 18.94 3.29 17.44
CA ALA A 314 17.50 3.35 17.69
C ALA A 314 17.17 3.72 19.15
N ALA A 315 18.00 3.30 20.11
CA ALA A 315 17.83 3.66 21.53
C ALA A 315 18.16 5.12 21.85
N VAL A 316 19.16 5.70 21.17
CA VAL A 316 19.57 7.10 21.40
C VAL A 316 18.67 8.10 20.66
N ALA A 317 18.10 7.71 19.51
CA ALA A 317 17.17 8.55 18.76
C ALA A 317 15.89 8.87 19.57
N ASP A 318 15.44 7.92 20.40
CA ASP A 318 14.26 8.06 21.27
C ASP A 318 14.48 9.12 22.38
N GLU A 319 15.70 9.25 22.89
CA GLU A 319 16.05 10.25 23.92
C GLU A 319 16.14 11.67 23.36
N ARG A 320 16.51 11.85 22.08
CA ARG A 320 16.63 13.17 21.44
C ARG A 320 15.29 13.82 21.09
N ASP A 321 14.23 13.03 21.00
CA ASP A 321 12.86 13.50 20.73
C ASP A 321 12.05 13.74 22.04
N GLY A 322 12.69 13.54 23.21
CA GLY A 322 12.12 13.68 24.54
C GLY A 322 12.36 15.03 25.25
N ASP A 323 13.30 15.85 24.78
CA ASP A 323 13.58 17.23 25.24
C ASP A 323 12.94 18.29 24.31
#